data_AF-A0A2P8G6C7-F1
#
_entry.id   AF-A0A2P8G6C7-F1
#
_cell.length_a   1.000
_cell.length_b   1.000
_cell.length_c   1.000
_cell.angle_alpha   90.00
_cell.angle_beta   90.00
_cell.angle_gamma   90.00
#
_symmetry.space_group_name_H-M   'P 1'
#
loop_
_entity.id
_entity.type
_entity.pdbx_description
1 polymer ?
#
loop_
_entity_poly.entity_id
_entity_poly.type
_entity_poly.pdbx_seq_one_letter_code
_entity_poly.pdbx_strand_id
1 'polypeptide(L)'
;MSEGKFKLDRTAFHAGTHSETEKYHAKNQPKTLKERLEAAHYLNSIAFQFDLQNPPRMDRSVFSMRKHPDINDIENLENSSD
;
A
#
# COMPACT_ATOMS: atom_id res chain seq x y z
N MET A 1 10.45 3.89 -18.61
CA MET A 1 9.57 2.73 -18.36
C MET A 1 8.49 2.78 -19.42
N SER A 2 8.30 1.72 -20.21
CA SER A 2 7.31 1.73 -21.30
C SER A 2 5.88 1.77 -20.74
N GLU A 3 5.10 2.77 -21.13
CA GLU A 3 3.67 2.83 -20.86
C GLU A 3 2.97 1.56 -21.36
N GLY A 4 2.06 0.98 -20.54
CA GLY A 4 1.17 -0.10 -20.98
C GLY A 4 1.51 -1.52 -20.49
N LYS A 5 2.43 -1.73 -19.55
CA LYS A 5 2.78 -3.10 -19.09
C LYS A 5 1.78 -3.75 -18.13
N PHE A 6 0.86 -2.97 -17.55
CA PHE A 6 -0.17 -3.47 -16.65
C PHE A 6 -1.53 -3.07 -17.22
N LYS A 7 -2.30 -4.06 -17.68
CA LYS A 7 -3.68 -3.90 -18.12
C LYS A 7 -4.54 -4.80 -17.26
N LEU A 8 -5.59 -4.24 -16.66
CA LEU A 8 -6.57 -5.04 -15.92
C LEU A 8 -7.31 -5.93 -16.92
N ASP A 9 -7.10 -7.25 -16.83
CA ASP A 9 -7.84 -8.20 -17.63
C ASP A 9 -9.26 -8.35 -17.06
N ARG A 10 -10.24 -7.80 -17.78
CA ARG A 10 -11.67 -7.86 -17.42
C ARG A 10 -12.31 -9.21 -17.75
N THR A 11 -11.60 -10.06 -18.49
CA THR A 11 -12.01 -11.44 -18.81
C THR A 11 -11.47 -12.46 -17.82
N ALA A 12 -10.60 -12.04 -16.90
CA ALA A 12 -10.06 -12.88 -15.84
C ALA A 12 -11.10 -13.33 -14.79
N PHE A 13 -12.36 -12.87 -14.90
CA PHE A 13 -13.43 -13.36 -14.04
C PHE A 13 -13.73 -14.81 -14.38
N HIS A 14 -13.23 -15.73 -13.55
CA HIS A 14 -13.44 -17.16 -13.72
C HIS A 14 -14.64 -17.59 -12.87
N ALA A 15 -15.77 -17.86 -13.52
CA ALA A 15 -16.91 -18.52 -12.88
C ALA A 15 -16.60 -20.02 -12.74
N GLY A 16 -15.76 -20.37 -11.76
CA GLY A 16 -15.36 -21.74 -11.45
C GLY A 16 -15.75 -22.15 -10.03
N THR A 17 -15.48 -23.41 -9.68
CA THR A 17 -15.62 -23.89 -8.30
C THR A 17 -14.59 -23.21 -7.39
N HIS A 18 -14.79 -23.27 -6.06
CA HIS A 18 -13.87 -22.69 -5.10
C HIS A 18 -12.41 -23.18 -5.30
N SER A 19 -12.22 -24.48 -5.52
CA SER A 19 -10.90 -25.08 -5.73
C SER A 19 -10.22 -24.60 -7.01
N GLU A 20 -10.98 -24.38 -8.09
CA GLU A 20 -10.43 -23.87 -9.36
C GLU A 20 -10.03 -22.40 -9.22
N THR A 21 -10.85 -21.63 -8.51
CA THR A 21 -10.62 -20.21 -8.25
C THR A 21 -9.38 -20.01 -7.37
N GLU A 22 -9.21 -20.82 -6.33
CA GLU A 22 -8.01 -20.83 -5.48
C GLU A 22 -6.73 -21.08 -6.29
N LYS A 23 -6.72 -22.12 -7.14
CA LYS A 23 -5.59 -22.46 -8.02
C LYS A 23 -5.31 -21.33 -9.03
N TYR A 24 -6.35 -20.74 -9.58
CA TYR A 24 -6.24 -19.62 -10.52
C TYR A 24 -5.62 -18.39 -9.84
N HIS A 25 -6.07 -18.03 -8.63
CA HIS A 25 -5.47 -16.94 -7.86
C HIS A 25 -4.01 -17.22 -7.52
N ALA A 26 -3.69 -18.42 -7.04
CA ALA A 26 -2.32 -18.79 -6.71
C ALA A 26 -1.37 -18.69 -7.93
N LYS A 27 -1.85 -19.09 -9.13
CA LYS A 27 -1.05 -19.04 -10.37
C LYS A 27 -0.80 -17.62 -10.88
N ASN A 28 -1.77 -16.72 -10.73
CA ASN A 28 -1.73 -15.37 -11.29
C ASN A 28 -1.27 -14.31 -10.28
N GLN A 29 -0.94 -14.70 -9.05
CA GLN A 29 -0.37 -13.78 -8.08
C GLN A 29 1.04 -13.34 -8.46
N PRO A 30 1.42 -12.08 -8.21
CA PRO A 30 2.79 -11.62 -8.39
C PRO A 30 3.74 -12.40 -7.47
N LYS A 31 4.88 -12.83 -8.03
CA LYS A 31 5.80 -13.74 -7.35
C LYS A 31 6.73 -13.00 -6.40
N THR A 32 7.07 -11.75 -6.72
CA THR A 32 7.99 -10.93 -5.93
C THR A 32 7.28 -9.78 -5.22
N LEU A 33 7.84 -9.30 -4.11
CA LEU A 33 7.32 -8.12 -3.40
C LEU A 33 7.28 -6.88 -4.29
N LYS A 34 8.28 -6.73 -5.18
CA LYS A 34 8.33 -5.63 -6.15
C LYS A 34 7.12 -5.65 -7.09
N GLU A 35 6.84 -6.80 -7.70
CA GLU A 35 5.69 -6.95 -8.61
C GLU A 35 4.36 -6.75 -7.86
N ARG A 36 4.28 -7.16 -6.58
CA ARG A 36 3.09 -6.90 -5.74
C ARG A 36 2.87 -5.41 -5.52
N LEU A 37 3.94 -4.67 -5.21
CA LEU A 37 3.87 -3.21 -5.03
C LEU A 37 3.51 -2.51 -6.34
N GLU A 38 4.08 -2.94 -7.47
CA GLU A 38 3.75 -2.38 -8.79
C GLU A 38 2.28 -2.63 -9.17
N ALA A 39 1.77 -3.85 -8.94
CA ALA A 39 0.37 -4.18 -9.16
C ALA A 39 -0.57 -3.36 -8.26
N ALA A 40 -0.24 -3.23 -6.97
CA ALA A 40 -1.01 -2.41 -6.03
C ALA A 40 -0.99 -0.92 -6.45
N HIS A 41 0.16 -0.40 -6.87
CA HIS A 41 0.30 0.98 -7.32
C HIS A 41 -0.55 1.26 -8.57
N TYR A 42 -0.60 0.33 -9.53
CA TYR A 42 -1.49 0.41 -10.69
C TYR A 42 -2.97 0.38 -10.31
N LEU A 43 -3.38 -0.49 -9.38
CA LEU A 43 -4.77 -0.52 -8.92
C LEU A 43 -5.17 0.79 -8.20
N ASN A 44 -4.26 1.34 -7.40
CA ASN A 44 -4.45 2.63 -6.73
C ASN A 44 -4.57 3.77 -7.74
N SER A 45 -3.78 3.77 -8.82
CA SER A 45 -3.84 4.81 -9.85
C SER A 45 -5.18 4.82 -10.58
N ILE A 46 -5.78 3.65 -10.79
CA ILE A 46 -7.15 3.55 -11.32
C ILE A 46 -8.16 4.07 -10.30
N ALA A 47 -8.07 3.61 -9.05
CA ALA A 47 -9.05 3.94 -8.00
C ALA A 47 -9.10 5.45 -7.69
N PHE A 48 -7.94 6.10 -7.66
CA PHE A 48 -7.80 7.52 -7.32
C PHE A 48 -7.51 8.42 -8.54
N GLN A 49 -7.55 7.86 -9.76
CA GLN A 49 -7.40 8.57 -11.03
C GLN A 49 -6.15 9.45 -11.10
N PHE A 50 -4.99 8.89 -10.76
CA PHE A 50 -3.71 9.60 -10.88
C PHE A 50 -2.79 8.97 -11.92
N ASP A 51 -1.83 9.76 -12.41
CA ASP A 51 -0.82 9.29 -13.35
C ASP A 51 0.25 8.44 -12.66
N LEU A 52 0.49 7.24 -13.18
CA LEU A 52 1.52 6.32 -12.71
C LEU A 52 2.94 6.88 -12.86
N GLN A 53 3.21 7.69 -13.87
CA GLN A 53 4.53 8.28 -14.10
C GLN A 53 4.74 9.56 -13.30
N ASN A 54 3.65 10.22 -12.91
CA ASN A 54 3.65 11.42 -12.10
C ASN A 54 2.64 11.31 -10.94
N PRO A 55 2.88 10.41 -9.97
CA PRO A 55 1.94 10.18 -8.88
C PRO A 55 1.92 11.38 -7.90
N PRO A 56 0.77 11.64 -7.26
CA PRO A 56 0.66 12.70 -6.27
C PRO A 56 1.59 12.44 -5.08
N ARG A 57 2.19 13.50 -4.53
CA ARG A 57 3.08 13.39 -3.38
C ARG A 57 2.25 13.10 -2.13
N MET A 58 2.72 12.14 -1.33
CA MET A 58 2.12 11.83 -0.04
C MET A 58 2.24 13.03 0.90
N ASP A 59 1.11 13.52 1.41
CA ASP A 59 1.09 14.46 2.51
C ASP A 59 1.39 13.73 3.82
N ARG A 60 2.50 14.11 4.47
CA ARG A 60 2.94 13.50 5.73
C ARG A 60 2.38 14.23 6.96
N SER A 61 1.71 15.36 6.78
CA SER A 61 1.16 16.14 7.89
C SER A 61 0.01 15.41 8.59
N VAL A 62 -0.78 14.63 7.85
CA VAL A 62 -1.94 13.87 8.38
C VAL A 62 -1.51 12.71 9.30
N PHE A 63 -0.30 12.18 9.10
CA PHE A 63 0.26 11.09 9.90
C PHE A 63 1.26 11.56 10.96
N SER A 64 1.16 12.82 11.43
CA SER A 64 1.97 13.27 12.55
C SER A 64 1.57 12.51 13.81
N MET A 65 2.34 11.49 14.16
CA MET A 65 2.20 10.82 15.44
C MET A 65 2.63 11.82 16.52
N ARG A 66 1.76 12.10 17.50
CA ARG A 66 2.20 12.87 18.68
C ARG A 66 3.36 12.12 19.30
N LYS A 67 4.49 12.80 19.49
CA LYS A 67 5.61 12.24 20.25
C LYS A 67 5.07 11.99 21.67
N HIS A 68 4.98 10.72 22.08
CA HIS A 68 4.77 10.43 23.48
C HIS A 68 6.02 10.91 24.24
N PRO A 69 5.87 11.60 25.38
CA PRO A 69 7.03 12.00 26.18
C PRO A 69 7.82 10.75 26.54
N ASP A 70 9.14 10.83 26.43
CA ASP A 70 9.99 9.75 26.89
C ASP A 70 9.84 9.66 28.42
N ILE A 71 9.93 8.45 28.99
CA ILE A 71 9.83 8.26 30.46
C ILE A 71 10.83 9.15 31.20
N ASN A 72 11.99 9.38 30.61
CA ASN A 72 13.02 10.28 31.16
C ASN A 72 12.57 11.75 31.19
N ASP A 73 11.65 12.17 30.31
CA ASP A 73 11.10 13.54 30.32
C ASP A 73 10.06 13.71 31.46
N ILE A 74 9.44 12.61 31.91
CA ILE A 74 8.44 12.61 32.99
C ILE A 74 9.11 12.70 34.36
N GLU A 75 10.18 11.94 34.58
CA GLU A 75 10.94 11.95 35.85
C GLU A 75 11.61 13.32 36.13
N ASN A 76 12.00 14.04 35.09
CA ASN A 76 12.59 15.38 35.23
C ASN A 76 11.55 16.46 35.61
N LEU A 77 10.27 16.23 35.34
CA LEU A 77 9.20 17.16 35.72
C LEU A 77 8.83 17.01 37.20
N GLU A 78 8.78 15.79 37.72
CA GLU A 78 8.46 15.52 39.14
C GLU A 78 9.56 16.02 40.09
N ASN A 79 10.82 15.93 39.69
CA ASN A 79 11.96 16.37 40.50
C ASN A 79 12.27 17.89 40.41
N SER A 80 11.50 18.64 39.62
CA SER A 80 11.66 20.10 39.47
C SER A 80 10.63 20.92 40.26
N SER A 81 9.72 20.24 40.97
CA SER A 81 8.62 20.82 41.73
C SER A 81 8.85 20.90 43.26
N ASP A 82 10.05 20.55 43.74
CA ASP A 82 10.50 20.76 45.14
C ASP A 82 11.50 21.92 45.25
#